data_AF-A0A6G0ZMJ1-F1
#
_entry.id   AF-A0A6G0ZMJ1-F1
#
_cell.length_a   1.000
_cell.length_b   1.000
_cell.length_c   1.000
_cell.angle_alpha   90.00
_cell.angle_beta   90.00
_cell.angle_gamma   90.00
#
_symmetry.space_group_name_H-M   'P 1'
#
loop_
_entity.id
_entity.type
_entity.pdbx_description
1 polymer ?
#
loop_
_entity_poly.entity_id
_entity_poly.type
_entity_poly.pdbx_seq_one_letter_code
_entity_poly.pdbx_strand_id
1 'polypeptide(L)'
;MVVYNILIVLLLFLSTVPPSISDSLSSSDAIVREGANVSLTCHVDGYPKPDIKWKRDDGLQININKTLNVSEWEEPTLELHRISRLDMGAYLCIATNSVPPSVSKRIKVSVDCEYIKYT
;
A
#
# COMPACT_ATOMS: atom_id res chain seq x y z
N MET A 1 5.19 -0.44 -43.69
CA MET A 1 5.76 -0.69 -42.35
C MET A 1 5.67 0.52 -41.41
N VAL A 2 5.98 1.76 -41.83
CA VAL A 2 5.96 2.95 -40.94
C VAL A 2 4.54 3.34 -40.45
N VAL A 3 3.53 3.36 -41.32
CA VAL A 3 2.14 3.70 -40.96
C VAL A 3 1.53 2.72 -39.95
N TYR A 4 1.79 1.42 -40.13
CA TYR A 4 1.30 0.38 -39.22
C TYR A 4 1.94 0.51 -37.82
N ASN A 5 3.23 0.87 -37.76
CA ASN A 5 3.91 1.18 -36.50
C ASN A 5 3.31 2.43 -35.83
N ILE A 6 3.04 3.50 -36.57
CA ILE A 6 2.40 4.72 -36.04
C ILE A 6 0.99 4.42 -35.51
N LEU A 7 0.20 3.62 -36.23
CA LEU A 7 -1.16 3.24 -35.82
C LEU A 7 -1.17 2.36 -34.57
N ILE A 8 -0.25 1.37 -34.48
CA ILE A 8 -0.08 0.55 -33.27
C ILE A 8 0.31 1.42 -32.07
N VAL A 9 1.25 2.35 -32.24
CA VAL A 9 1.69 3.26 -31.18
C VAL A 9 0.53 4.15 -30.71
N LEU A 10 -0.28 4.70 -31.63
CA LEU A 10 -1.43 5.54 -31.30
C LEU A 10 -2.54 4.77 -30.55
N LEU A 11 -2.77 3.50 -30.89
CA LEU A 11 -3.74 2.64 -30.19
C LEU A 11 -3.30 2.31 -28.76
N LEU A 12 -2.00 2.12 -28.52
CA LEU A 12 -1.44 1.91 -27.17
C LEU A 12 -1.59 3.16 -26.28
N PHE A 13 -1.50 4.36 -26.84
CA PHE A 13 -1.75 5.59 -26.07
C PHE A 13 -3.23 5.74 -25.68
N LEU A 14 -4.16 5.26 -26.50
CA LEU A 14 -5.60 5.26 -26.19
C LEU A 14 -6.02 4.18 -25.19
N SER A 15 -5.19 3.17 -24.92
CA SER A 15 -5.47 2.10 -23.96
C SER A 15 -4.94 2.39 -22.55
N THR A 16 -4.49 3.62 -22.29
CA THR A 16 -3.94 4.01 -20.99
C THR A 16 -5.06 4.32 -20.00
N VAL A 17 -4.93 3.80 -18.79
CA VAL A 17 -5.90 3.92 -17.69
C VAL A 17 -5.13 4.34 -16.43
N PRO A 18 -5.51 5.46 -15.79
CA PRO A 18 -4.93 5.87 -14.52
C PRO A 18 -5.09 4.78 -13.45
N PRO A 19 -4.21 4.78 -12.42
CA PRO A 19 -4.34 3.84 -11.33
C PRO A 19 -5.62 4.07 -10.53
N SER A 20 -6.25 2.99 -10.09
CA SER A 20 -7.44 2.99 -9.25
C SER A 20 -7.27 1.96 -8.13
N ILE A 21 -7.57 2.34 -6.88
CA ILE A 21 -7.53 1.44 -5.73
C ILE A 21 -8.94 0.92 -5.47
N SER A 22 -9.11 -0.40 -5.44
CA SER A 22 -10.39 -1.05 -5.16
C SER A 22 -10.65 -1.12 -3.66
N ASP A 23 -11.59 -0.32 -3.15
CA ASP A 23 -11.84 -0.21 -1.71
C ASP A 23 -12.35 -1.48 -1.04
N SER A 24 -13.18 -2.26 -1.74
CA SER A 24 -13.77 -3.51 -1.26
C SER A 24 -12.79 -4.68 -1.21
N LEU A 25 -11.72 -4.62 -1.99
CA LEU A 25 -10.69 -5.66 -2.09
C LEU A 25 -9.42 -5.31 -1.31
N SER A 26 -9.26 -4.03 -0.95
CA SER A 26 -8.13 -3.54 -0.16
C SER A 26 -8.46 -3.53 1.32
N SER A 27 -7.45 -3.64 2.17
CA SER A 27 -7.61 -3.53 3.62
C SER A 27 -8.24 -2.19 4.03
N SER A 28 -8.94 -2.21 5.16
CA SER A 28 -9.49 -1.05 5.87
C SER A 28 -8.74 -0.82 7.18
N ASP A 29 -9.13 0.21 7.93
CA ASP A 29 -8.64 0.46 9.28
C ASP A 29 -8.75 -0.81 10.15
N ALA A 30 -7.71 -1.03 10.96
CA ALA A 30 -7.55 -2.25 11.75
C ALA A 30 -7.20 -1.93 13.21
N ILE A 31 -7.83 -2.67 14.12
CA ILE A 31 -7.45 -2.72 15.54
C ILE A 31 -6.85 -4.11 15.79
N VAL A 32 -5.59 -4.14 16.21
CA VAL A 32 -4.78 -5.37 16.28
C VAL A 32 -4.23 -5.53 17.68
N ARG A 33 -4.29 -6.73 18.26
CA ARG A 33 -3.71 -6.97 19.59
C ARG A 33 -2.19 -6.80 19.57
N GLU A 34 -1.63 -6.23 20.62
CA GLU A 34 -0.18 -6.12 20.80
C GLU A 34 0.49 -7.51 20.71
N GLY A 35 1.57 -7.61 19.92
CA GLY A 35 2.28 -8.85 19.65
C GLY A 35 1.67 -9.73 18.55
N ALA A 36 0.48 -9.42 18.02
CA ALA A 36 -0.08 -10.12 16.87
C ALA A 36 0.51 -9.63 15.54
N ASN A 37 0.17 -10.31 14.44
CA ASN A 37 0.56 -9.90 13.09
C ASN A 37 -0.61 -9.22 12.39
N VAL A 38 -0.31 -8.30 11.46
CA VAL A 38 -1.30 -7.70 10.58
C VAL A 38 -0.77 -7.65 9.16
N SER A 39 -1.66 -7.90 8.20
CA SER A 39 -1.38 -7.82 6.77
C SER A 39 -2.28 -6.74 6.16
N LEU A 40 -1.67 -5.77 5.49
CA LEU A 40 -2.36 -4.68 4.79
C LEU A 40 -2.19 -4.89 3.29
N THR A 41 -3.28 -5.14 2.57
CA THR A 41 -3.27 -5.37 1.12
C THR A 41 -3.91 -4.21 0.40
N CYS A 42 -3.32 -3.81 -0.72
CA CYS A 42 -3.85 -2.81 -1.63
C CYS A 42 -4.09 -3.44 -3.00
N HIS A 43 -5.35 -3.48 -3.42
CA HIS A 43 -5.73 -3.97 -4.73
C HIS A 43 -5.83 -2.79 -5.70
N VAL A 44 -5.04 -2.85 -6.76
CA VAL A 44 -4.85 -1.73 -7.68
C VAL A 44 -5.05 -2.18 -9.12
N ASP A 45 -5.88 -1.45 -9.84
CA ASP A 45 -6.14 -1.59 -11.26
C ASP A 45 -5.53 -0.41 -12.03
N GLY A 46 -5.20 -0.60 -13.30
CA GLY A 46 -4.67 0.45 -14.17
C GLY A 46 -3.85 -0.10 -15.32
N TYR A 47 -3.61 0.73 -16.35
CA TYR A 47 -2.76 0.38 -17.48
C TYR A 47 -1.91 1.59 -17.93
N PRO A 48 -0.57 1.48 -18.03
CA PRO A 48 0.26 0.32 -17.67
C PRO A 48 0.09 -0.12 -16.21
N LYS A 49 0.46 -1.38 -15.91
CA LYS A 49 0.30 -1.95 -14.58
C LYS A 49 0.90 -1.00 -13.53
N PRO A 50 0.12 -0.54 -12.54
CA PRO A 50 0.63 0.38 -11.54
C PRO A 50 1.64 -0.27 -10.61
N ASP A 51 2.63 0.53 -10.22
CA ASP A 51 3.51 0.26 -9.09
C ASP A 51 2.80 0.61 -7.79
N ILE A 52 3.03 -0.19 -6.75
CA ILE A 52 2.44 -0.01 -5.42
C ILE A 52 3.55 0.32 -4.44
N LYS A 53 3.32 1.31 -3.58
CA LYS A 53 4.23 1.67 -2.50
C LYS A 53 3.48 1.89 -1.21
N TRP A 54 3.97 1.29 -0.14
CA TRP A 54 3.55 1.58 1.22
C TRP A 54 4.53 2.51 1.90
N LYS A 55 4.01 3.51 2.61
CA LYS A 55 4.79 4.36 3.52
C LYS A 55 3.97 4.71 4.75
N ARG A 56 4.63 5.14 5.82
CA ARG A 56 3.91 5.75 6.95
C ARG A 56 3.54 7.19 6.63
N ASP A 57 2.33 7.58 7.03
CA ASP A 57 1.80 8.94 6.87
C ASP A 57 2.58 9.96 7.71
N ASP A 58 3.15 9.52 8.84
CA ASP A 58 3.99 10.34 9.73
C ASP A 58 5.45 10.48 9.27
N GLY A 59 5.83 9.84 8.16
CA GLY A 59 7.20 9.86 7.62
C GLY A 59 8.21 9.01 8.38
N LEU A 60 7.80 8.26 9.41
CA LEU A 60 8.68 7.30 10.07
C LEU A 60 8.95 6.09 9.17
N GLN A 61 10.03 5.36 9.47
CA GLN A 61 10.34 4.11 8.78
C GLN A 61 9.34 3.01 9.17
N ILE A 62 8.97 2.19 8.20
CA ILE A 62 8.26 0.94 8.43
C ILE A 62 9.26 -0.10 8.93
N ASN A 63 8.96 -0.72 10.06
CA ASN A 63 9.72 -1.84 10.57
C ASN A 63 9.16 -3.18 10.07
N ILE A 64 9.85 -3.78 9.11
CA ILE A 64 9.56 -5.09 8.55
C ILE A 64 10.27 -6.16 9.39
N ASN A 65 9.49 -7.11 9.89
CA ASN A 65 9.98 -8.31 10.61
C ASN A 65 10.90 -8.04 11.81
N LYS A 66 10.90 -6.83 12.39
CA LYS A 66 11.79 -6.43 13.49
C LYS A 66 13.28 -6.43 13.13
N THR A 67 13.61 -6.55 11.84
CA THR A 67 15.00 -6.66 11.35
C THR A 67 15.35 -5.62 10.30
N LEU A 68 14.36 -5.07 9.60
CA LEU A 68 14.57 -4.17 8.48
C LEU A 68 13.69 -2.92 8.64
N ASN A 69 14.31 -1.74 8.61
CA ASN A 69 13.59 -0.48 8.58
C ASN A 69 13.69 0.12 7.17
N VAL A 70 12.54 0.41 6.56
CA VAL A 70 12.44 1.01 5.22
C VAL A 70 11.57 2.25 5.23
N SER A 71 11.87 3.24 4.40
CA SER A 71 10.97 4.38 4.18
C SER A 71 9.76 4.01 3.33
N GLU A 72 9.95 3.07 2.39
CA GLU A 72 8.93 2.61 1.45
C GLU A 72 9.00 1.09 1.30
N TRP A 73 7.86 0.46 1.06
CA TRP A 73 7.75 -0.98 0.77
C TRP A 73 6.96 -1.18 -0.52
N GLU A 74 7.56 -1.85 -1.51
CA GLU A 74 7.09 -1.84 -2.91
C GLU A 74 6.24 -3.07 -3.31
N GLU A 75 5.73 -3.81 -2.32
CA GLU A 75 4.85 -4.96 -2.57
C GLU A 75 3.37 -4.61 -2.37
N PRO A 76 2.43 -5.33 -3.03
CA PRO A 76 0.98 -5.11 -2.86
C PRO A 76 0.50 -5.30 -1.42
N THR A 77 1.20 -6.13 -0.66
CA THR A 77 0.89 -6.48 0.71
C THR A 77 2.04 -6.09 1.64
N LEU A 78 1.69 -5.35 2.70
CA LEU A 78 2.58 -5.01 3.80
C LEU A 78 2.28 -5.90 5.00
N GLU A 79 3.23 -6.73 5.39
CA GLU A 79 3.13 -7.61 6.55
C GLU A 79 3.91 -7.04 7.74
N LEU A 80 3.18 -6.75 8.82
CA LEU A 80 3.76 -6.29 10.08
C LEU A 80 3.66 -7.41 11.10
N HIS A 81 4.82 -7.91 11.53
CA HIS A 81 4.93 -9.02 12.47
C HIS A 81 5.14 -8.51 13.89
N ARG A 82 4.47 -9.14 14.86
CA ARG A 82 4.57 -8.82 16.29
C ARG A 82 4.44 -7.32 16.54
N ILE A 83 3.31 -6.77 16.12
CA ILE A 83 3.05 -5.34 16.13
C ILE A 83 3.11 -4.79 17.56
N SER A 84 3.75 -3.64 17.75
CA SER A 84 3.83 -2.93 19.03
C SER A 84 3.22 -1.55 18.91
N ARG A 85 3.12 -0.85 20.04
CA ARG A 85 2.61 0.53 20.08
C ARG A 85 3.38 1.50 19.19
N LEU A 86 4.65 1.22 18.90
CA LEU A 86 5.48 2.04 18.02
C LEU A 86 5.10 1.90 16.55
N ASP A 87 4.45 0.79 16.18
CA ASP A 87 3.97 0.56 14.83
C ASP A 87 2.59 1.21 14.59
N MET A 88 1.90 1.68 15.65
CA MET A 88 0.63 2.39 15.48
C MET A 88 0.79 3.62 14.59
N GLY A 89 -0.22 3.89 13.78
CA GLY A 89 -0.19 5.03 12.87
C GLY A 89 -1.06 4.80 11.64
N ALA A 90 -0.97 5.72 10.70
CA ALA A 90 -1.58 5.54 9.40
C ALA A 90 -0.52 5.16 8.36
N TYR A 91 -0.90 4.22 7.52
CA TYR A 91 -0.11 3.73 6.40
C TYR A 91 -0.82 4.16 5.11
N LEU A 92 -0.02 4.60 4.14
CA LEU A 92 -0.49 5.02 2.83
C LEU A 92 -0.08 3.96 1.82
N CYS A 93 -1.06 3.31 1.18
CA CYS A 93 -0.84 2.66 -0.10
C CYS A 93 -0.89 3.73 -1.17
N ILE A 94 0.13 3.83 -1.99
CA ILE A 94 0.24 4.76 -3.11
C ILE A 94 0.36 3.93 -4.38
N ALA A 95 -0.50 4.20 -5.36
CA ALA A 95 -0.49 3.57 -6.66
C ALA A 95 -0.12 4.59 -7.74
N THR A 96 0.88 4.25 -8.55
CA THR A 96 1.37 5.12 -9.62
C THR A 96 1.60 4.33 -10.90
N ASN A 97 1.26 4.89 -12.04
CA ASN A 97 1.77 4.44 -13.33
C ASN A 97 2.19 5.67 -14.16
N SER A 98 2.49 5.48 -15.45
CA SER A 98 2.85 6.58 -16.36
C SER A 98 1.70 7.54 -16.71
N VAL A 99 0.51 7.35 -16.12
CA VAL A 99 -0.73 8.06 -16.42
C VAL A 99 -1.23 8.73 -15.14
N PRO A 100 -1.25 10.07 -15.07
CA PRO A 100 -1.80 10.75 -13.90
C PRO A 100 -3.34 10.62 -13.84
N PRO A 101 -3.94 10.75 -12.65
CA PRO A 101 -3.30 11.03 -11.37
C PRO A 101 -2.80 9.76 -10.66
N SER A 102 -1.78 9.91 -9.83
CA SER A 102 -1.48 8.93 -8.78
C SER A 102 -2.59 8.93 -7.73
N VAL A 103 -2.91 7.77 -7.19
CA VAL A 103 -3.95 7.63 -6.16
C VAL A 103 -3.36 7.03 -4.88
N SER A 104 -4.00 7.29 -3.75
CA SER A 104 -3.58 6.70 -2.48
C SER A 104 -4.77 6.32 -1.61
N LYS A 105 -4.57 5.27 -0.80
CA LYS A 105 -5.51 4.84 0.24
C LYS A 105 -4.81 4.89 1.59
N ARG A 106 -5.45 5.55 2.55
CA ARG A 106 -4.97 5.69 3.92
C ARG A 106 -5.63 4.63 4.80
N ILE A 107 -4.82 3.89 5.55
CA ILE A 107 -5.27 2.83 6.47
C ILE A 107 -4.68 3.09 7.84
N LYS A 108 -5.55 3.22 8.85
CA LYS A 108 -5.14 3.40 10.24
C LYS A 108 -4.99 2.05 10.93
N VAL A 109 -3.81 1.83 11.52
CA VAL A 109 -3.53 0.69 12.40
C VAL A 109 -3.47 1.19 13.83
N SER A 110 -4.37 0.65 14.66
CA SER A 110 -4.40 0.87 16.10
C SER A 110 -4.06 -0.43 16.82
N VAL A 111 -3.26 -0.34 17.87
CA VAL A 111 -2.86 -1.51 18.65
C VAL A 111 -3.67 -1.55 19.94
N ASP A 112 -4.51 -2.58 20.08
CA ASP A 112 -5.20 -2.89 21.32
C ASP A 112 -4.22 -3.56 22.28
N CYS A 113 -4.15 -3.02 23.48
CA CYS A 113 -3.17 -3.45 24.46
C CYS A 113 -3.91 -3.97 25.68
N GLU A 114 -3.76 -5.25 25.97
CA GLU A 114 -4.22 -5.76 27.26
C GLU A 114 -3.30 -5.20 28.35
N TYR A 115 -3.85 -4.30 29.16
CA TYR A 115 -3.27 -3.99 30.46
C TYR A 115 -3.31 -5.29 31.26
N ILE A 116 -2.16 -5.92 31.50
CA ILE A 116 -2.06 -6.95 32.52
C ILE A 116 -2.47 -6.24 33.83
N LYS A 117 -3.70 -6.47 34.29
CA LYS A 117 -4.08 -6.15 35.66
C LYS A 117 -3.28 -7.08 36.54
N TYR A 118 -2.14 -6.61 37.03
CA TYR A 118 -1.43 -7.26 38.13
C TYR A 118 -2.45 -7.44 39.27
N THR A 119 -2.94 -8.66 39.43
CA THR A 119 -3.73 -9.13 40.57
C THR A 119 -2.92 -10.21 41.25
#